data_AF-B0FXZ0-F1
#
_entry.id   AF-B0FXZ0-F1
#
_cell.length_a   1.000
_cell.length_b   1.000
_cell.length_c   1.000
_cell.angle_alpha   90.00
_cell.angle_beta   90.00
_cell.angle_gamma   90.00
#
_symmetry.space_group_name_H-M   'P 1'
#
loop_
_entity.id
_entity.type
_entity.pdbx_description
1 polymer ?
#
loop_
_entity_poly.entity_id
_entity_poly.type
_entity_poly.pdbx_seq_one_letter_code
_entity_poly.pdbx_strand_id
1 'polypeptide(L)' 'MDEMKNGELEEALFSVYTTREAEKIWGLAENTVNKWCNRGKFYENEARKSGKVWLVTRNGMNRLTRK' A
#
# COMPACT_ATOMS: atom_id res chain seq x y z
N MET A 1 4.64 -28.20 -21.76
CA MET A 1 3.99 -26.89 -21.68
C MET A 1 3.59 -26.74 -20.23
N ASP A 2 4.61 -26.62 -19.39
CA ASP A 2 4.43 -26.47 -17.96
C ASP A 2 4.36 -24.97 -17.70
N GLU A 3 3.13 -24.44 -17.81
CA GLU A 3 2.78 -23.15 -17.25
C GLU A 3 2.86 -23.29 -15.72
N MET A 4 4.09 -23.27 -15.21
CA MET A 4 4.36 -23.06 -13.80
C MET A 4 3.83 -21.68 -13.45
N LYS A 5 2.63 -21.69 -12.86
CA LYS A 5 1.95 -20.56 -12.28
C LYS A 5 2.96 -19.62 -11.63
N ASN A 6 3.01 -18.41 -12.15
CA ASN A 6 3.54 -17.20 -11.53
C ASN A 6 3.06 -17.09 -10.07
N GLY A 7 3.74 -17.79 -9.16
CA GLY A 7 3.87 -17.40 -7.75
C GLY A 7 4.90 -16.28 -7.65
N GLU A 8 4.75 -15.28 -8.51
CA GLU A 8 5.73 -14.22 -8.78
C GLU A 8 6.04 -13.48 -7.49
N LEU A 9 7.34 -13.41 -7.17
CA LEU A 9 7.87 -12.38 -6.28
C LEU A 9 7.31 -11.05 -6.77
N GLU A 10 6.31 -10.48 -6.08
CA GLU A 10 6.01 -9.07 -6.28
C GLU A 10 7.29 -8.32 -5.93
N GLU A 11 7.95 -7.76 -6.95
CA GLU A 11 9.19 -7.04 -6.73
C GLU A 11 8.91 -5.98 -5.66
N ALA A 12 9.82 -5.86 -4.69
CA ALA A 12 9.61 -5.01 -3.52
C ALA A 12 9.23 -3.57 -3.92
N LEU A 13 9.72 -3.12 -5.07
CA LEU A 13 9.39 -1.82 -5.69
C LEU A 13 7.90 -1.66 -6.00
N PHE A 14 7.22 -2.70 -6.49
CA PHE A 14 5.79 -2.67 -6.84
C PHE A 14 4.87 -3.03 -5.68
N SER A 15 5.42 -3.46 -4.53
CA SER A 15 4.67 -3.74 -3.31
C SER A 15 4.44 -2.51 -2.41
N VAL A 16 5.02 -1.36 -2.78
CA VAL A 16 4.96 -0.10 -2.03
C VAL A 16 4.38 1.00 -2.90
N TYR A 17 3.46 1.77 -2.33
CA TYR A 17 2.75 2.85 -3.02
C TYR A 17 2.84 4.13 -2.22
N THR A 18 2.83 5.26 -2.91
CA THR A 18 2.49 6.54 -2.27
C THR A 18 1.01 6.52 -1.84
N THR A 19 0.67 7.30 -0.83
CA THR A 19 -0.73 7.46 -0.41
C THR A 19 -1.69 7.82 -1.55
N ARG A 20 -1.25 8.65 -2.52
CA ARG A 20 -2.07 9.01 -3.68
C ARG A 20 -2.26 7.86 -4.67
N GLU A 21 -1.23 7.07 -4.92
CA GLU A 21 -1.34 5.87 -5.76
C GLU A 21 -2.28 4.85 -5.11
N ALA A 22 -2.11 4.62 -3.81
CA ALA A 22 -2.98 3.73 -3.04
C ALA A 22 -4.45 4.21 -3.05
N GLU A 23 -4.70 5.51 -2.91
CA GLU A 23 -6.06 6.07 -3.01
C GLU A 23 -6.71 5.76 -4.36
N LYS A 24 -5.97 5.90 -5.45
CA LYS A 24 -6.46 5.58 -6.80
C LYS A 24 -6.70 4.09 -7.00
N ILE A 25 -5.75 3.23 -6.61
CA ILE A 25 -5.83 1.77 -6.81
C ILE A 25 -6.97 1.17 -5.98
N TRP A 26 -7.16 1.60 -4.73
CA TRP A 26 -8.22 1.08 -3.86
C TRP A 26 -9.56 1.83 -4.01
N GLY A 27 -9.63 2.88 -4.82
CA GLY A 27 -10.84 3.66 -5.05
C GLY A 27 -11.28 4.47 -3.82
N LEU A 28 -10.31 4.98 -3.06
CA LEU A 28 -10.55 5.77 -1.85
C LEU A 28 -10.59 7.26 -2.19
N ALA A 29 -11.34 8.03 -1.40
CA ALA A 29 -11.35 9.48 -1.51
C ALA A 29 -9.94 10.07 -1.25
N GLU A 30 -9.62 11.16 -1.92
CA GLU A 30 -8.34 11.86 -1.76
C GLU A 30 -8.06 12.16 -0.27
N ASN A 31 -6.80 12.01 0.14
CA ASN A 31 -6.31 12.26 1.50
C ASN A 31 -6.83 11.26 2.56
N THR A 32 -7.57 10.23 2.19
CA THR A 32 -8.04 9.17 3.10
C THR A 32 -6.87 8.38 3.69
N VAL A 33 -5.95 7.91 2.85
CA VAL A 33 -4.84 7.06 3.28
C VAL A 33 -3.83 7.90 4.06
N ASN A 34 -3.62 9.15 3.66
CA ASN A 34 -2.79 10.09 4.42
C ASN A 34 -3.32 10.30 5.85
N LYS A 35 -4.65 10.49 6.02
CA LYS A 35 -5.28 10.55 7.35
C LYS A 35 -5.09 9.25 8.13
N TRP A 36 -5.10 8.08 7.50
CA TRP A 36 -4.83 6.82 8.18
C TRP A 36 -3.39 6.72 8.68
N CYS A 37 -2.42 7.15 7.88
CA CYS A 37 -1.02 7.22 8.30
C CYS A 37 -0.85 8.16 9.50
N ASN A 38 -1.40 9.37 9.44
CA ASN A 38 -1.30 10.34 10.55
C ASN A 38 -2.04 9.90 11.81
N ARG A 39 -3.08 9.05 11.68
CA ARG A 39 -3.82 8.46 12.81
C ARG A 39 -3.20 7.17 13.33
N GLY A 40 -2.08 6.71 12.78
CA GLY A 40 -1.41 5.48 13.22
C GLY A 40 -2.23 4.20 12.96
N LYS A 41 -3.04 4.17 11.90
CA LYS A 41 -3.82 2.95 11.55
C LYS A 41 -2.96 1.84 10.96
N PHE A 42 -1.86 2.21 10.32
CA PHE A 42 -0.87 1.27 9.77
C PHE A 42 0.10 0.84 10.88
N TYR A 43 0.60 -0.38 10.79
CA TYR A 43 1.72 -0.82 11.63
C TYR A 43 3.03 -0.16 11.16
N GLU A 44 4.05 -0.18 12.03
CA GLU A 44 5.34 0.46 11.77
C GLU A 44 6.06 -0.06 10.52
N ASN A 45 5.85 -1.32 10.15
CA ASN A 45 6.39 -1.94 8.94
C ASN A 45 5.49 -1.79 7.71
N GLU A 46 4.28 -1.24 7.86
CA GLU A 46 3.31 -1.12 6.76
C GLU A 46 3.27 0.26 6.15
N ALA A 47 3.66 1.29 6.91
CA ALA A 47 3.70 2.66 6.42
C ALA A 47 4.92 3.41 6.97
N ARG A 48 5.55 4.21 6.10
CA ARG A 48 6.65 5.10 6.50
C ARG A 48 6.54 6.44 5.81
N LYS A 49 7.08 7.47 6.45
CA LYS A 49 7.18 8.81 5.86
C LYS A 49 8.49 8.93 5.07
N SER A 50 8.39 9.32 3.80
CA SER A 50 9.51 9.58 2.90
C SER A 50 9.50 11.06 2.50
N GLY A 51 10.18 11.89 3.29
CA GLY A 51 10.12 13.34 3.16
C GLY A 51 8.71 13.88 3.39
N LYS A 52 8.10 14.47 2.36
CA LYS A 52 6.74 15.02 2.42
C LYS A 52 5.64 14.00 2.10
N VAL A 53 6.00 12.82 1.61
CA VAL A 53 5.04 11.81 1.12
C VAL A 53 5.03 10.60 2.06
N TRP A 54 3.85 10.06 2.31
CA TRP A 54 3.68 8.78 2.99
C TRP A 54 3.71 7.64 1.97
N LEU A 55 4.47 6.60 2.30
CA LEU A 55 4.51 5.33 1.59
C LEU A 55 3.78 4.28 2.41
N VAL A 56 3.02 3.43 1.73
CA VAL A 56 2.23 2.35 2.30
C VAL A 56 2.49 1.06 1.52
N THR A 57 2.49 -0.07 2.21
CA THR A 57 2.61 -1.39 1.59
C THR A 57 1.26 -1.86 1.06
N ARG A 58 1.28 -2.69 0.02
CA ARG A 58 0.08 -3.41 -0.47
C ARG A 58 -0.60 -4.18 0.66
N ASN A 59 0.19 -4.87 1.48
CA ASN A 59 -0.33 -5.68 2.59
C ASN A 59 -1.06 -4.82 3.63
N GLY A 60 -0.51 -3.68 4.03
CA GLY A 60 -1.17 -2.76 4.94
C GLY A 60 -2.48 -2.20 4.35
N MET A 61 -2.48 -1.89 3.06
CA MET A 61 -3.69 -1.43 2.36
C MET A 61 -4.77 -2.51 2.31
N ASN A 62 -4.42 -3.75 1.95
CA ASN A 62 -5.35 -4.89 1.94
C ASN A 62 -5.95 -5.13 3.34
N ARG A 63 -5.13 -5.10 4.39
CA ARG A 63 -5.58 -5.23 5.78
C ARG A 63 -6.60 -4.16 6.17
N LEU A 64 -6.34 -2.90 5.86
CA LEU A 64 -7.23 -1.78 6.24
C LEU A 64 -8.49 -1.69 5.39
N THR A 65 -8.42 -2.11 4.12
CA THR A 65 -9.57 -2.07 3.20
C THR A 65 -10.38 -3.36 3.20
N ARG A 66 -9.87 -4.44 3.82
CA ARG A 66 -10.46 -5.79 3.84
C ARG A 66 -10.70 -6.33 2.42
N LYS A 67 -9.81 -5.99 1.48
CA LYS A 67 -9.75 -6.53 0.12
C LYS A 67 -8.63 -7.55 -0.01
#